data_AF-A0A7R9H819-F1
#
_entry.id   AF-A0A7R9H819-F1
#
_cell.length_a   1.000
_cell.length_b   1.000
_cell.length_c   1.000
_cell.angle_alpha   90.00
_cell.angle_beta   90.00
_cell.angle_gamma   90.00
#
_symmetry.space_group_name_H-M   'P 1'
#
loop_
_entity.id
_entity.type
_entity.pdbx_description
1 polymer ?
#
loop_
_entity_poly.entity_id
_entity_poly.type
_entity_poly.pdbx_seq_one_letter_code
_entity_poly.pdbx_strand_id
1 'polypeptide(L)'
;MQQQKQYCVVLPRVGDIDSRVLSINDHFTFSLFSNVCRSLFEKHKLHFAFLLCVRILMDEGRIDGHEYHVFLAGGAPPQEKPKPDALWLSARAWKEIQILEILPVFKEWAEAIPEQINQYQQLFDSLEPHKYLTCTF
;
A
#
# COMPACT_ATOMS: atom_id res chain seq x y z
N MET A 1 5.04 32.09 -27.22
CA MET A 1 5.35 32.73 -25.93
C MET A 1 4.30 32.31 -24.92
N GLN A 2 4.54 31.19 -24.22
CA GLN A 2 3.58 30.60 -23.29
C GLN A 2 3.71 31.29 -21.93
N GLN A 3 2.57 31.72 -21.39
CA GLN A 3 2.44 32.42 -20.12
C GLN A 3 2.91 31.55 -18.95
N GLN A 4 3.94 32.02 -18.24
CA GLN A 4 4.19 31.68 -16.84
C GLN A 4 3.05 32.27 -15.99
N LYS A 5 2.01 31.49 -15.70
CA LYS A 5 1.16 31.77 -14.53
C LYS A 5 1.97 31.41 -13.29
N GLN A 6 2.65 32.40 -12.74
CA GLN A 6 3.18 32.36 -11.38
C GLN A 6 1.98 32.22 -10.43
N TYR A 7 1.76 31.00 -9.95
CA TYR A 7 0.83 30.74 -8.86
C TYR A 7 1.43 31.35 -7.58
N CYS A 8 1.26 32.66 -7.39
CA CYS A 8 1.41 33.29 -6.09
C CYS A 8 0.27 32.79 -5.20
N VAL A 9 0.50 31.68 -4.49
CA VAL A 9 -0.44 31.19 -3.50
C VAL A 9 -0.25 32.01 -2.23
N VAL A 10 -1.14 32.98 -2.04
CA VAL A 10 -1.29 33.67 -0.76
C VAL A 10 -1.86 32.64 0.22
N LEU A 11 -0.99 31.97 0.96
CA LEU A 11 -1.41 31.15 2.09
C LEU A 11 -2.17 32.05 3.07
N PRO A 12 -3.44 31.74 3.44
CA PRO A 12 -4.14 32.52 4.43
C PRO A 12 -3.28 32.61 5.70
N ARG A 13 -3.20 33.79 6.33
CA ARG A 13 -2.52 33.93 7.63
C ARG A 13 -3.35 33.20 8.68
N VAL A 14 -3.22 31.88 8.73
CA VAL A 14 -3.78 31.09 9.83
C VAL A 14 -2.91 31.42 11.04
N GLY A 15 -3.52 31.95 12.11
CA GLY A 15 -2.80 32.40 13.31
C GLY A 15 -2.09 31.27 14.06
N ASP A 16 -2.33 30.02 13.67
CA ASP A 16 -1.76 28.82 14.24
C ASP A 16 -0.61 28.28 13.36
N ILE A 17 0.52 27.96 13.98
CA ILE A 17 1.74 27.52 13.30
C ILE A 17 1.53 26.12 12.71
N ASP A 18 0.87 25.23 13.45
CA ASP A 18 0.64 23.84 13.03
C ASP A 18 -0.27 23.77 11.81
N SER A 19 -1.37 24.53 11.83
CA SER A 19 -2.27 24.69 10.67
C SER A 19 -1.55 25.23 9.43
N ARG A 20 -0.57 26.13 9.60
CA ARG A 20 0.22 26.65 8.48
C ARG A 20 1.18 25.59 7.92
N VAL A 21 1.81 24.80 8.79
CA VAL A 21 2.70 23.71 8.36
C VAL A 21 1.91 22.68 7.55
N LEU A 22 0.72 22.28 8.01
CA LEU A 22 -0.16 21.38 7.27
C LEU A 22 -0.53 21.96 5.89
N SER A 23 -0.95 23.22 5.84
CA SER A 23 -1.30 23.87 4.57
C SER A 23 -0.11 23.97 3.59
N ILE A 24 1.09 24.22 4.09
CA ILE A 24 2.33 24.22 3.28
C ILE A 24 2.61 22.81 2.76
N ASN A 25 2.52 21.79 3.60
CA ASN A 25 2.77 20.40 3.22
C ASN A 25 1.78 19.93 2.16
N ASP A 26 0.49 20.22 2.30
CA ASP A 26 -0.53 19.90 1.31
C ASP A 26 -0.25 20.57 -0.03
N HIS A 27 0.05 21.87 -0.01
CA HIS A 27 0.34 22.62 -1.21
C HIS A 27 1.62 22.12 -1.90
N PHE A 28 2.68 21.89 -1.13
CA PHE A 28 3.95 21.40 -1.63
C PHE A 28 3.81 20.01 -2.24
N THR A 29 3.10 19.10 -1.56
CA THR A 29 2.84 17.73 -2.03
C THR A 29 2.09 17.75 -3.36
N PHE A 30 1.02 18.54 -3.47
CA PHE A 30 0.26 18.68 -4.72
C PHE A 30 1.11 19.31 -5.84
N SER A 31 1.87 20.36 -5.52
CA SER A 31 2.71 21.06 -6.50
C SER A 31 3.81 20.13 -7.03
N LEU A 32 4.48 19.40 -6.14
CA LEU A 32 5.48 18.38 -6.49
C LEU A 32 4.88 17.32 -7.40
N PHE A 33 3.74 16.75 -7.00
CA PHE A 33 3.03 15.75 -7.81
C PHE A 33 2.70 16.27 -9.21
N SER A 34 2.06 17.44 -9.29
CA SER A 34 1.67 18.06 -10.55
C SER A 34 2.87 18.36 -11.46
N ASN A 35 3.94 18.90 -10.89
CA ASN A 35 5.14 19.27 -11.65
C ASN A 35 5.84 18.04 -12.24
N VAL A 36 5.96 16.96 -11.48
CA VAL A 36 6.58 15.71 -11.96
C VAL A 36 5.68 15.00 -12.99
N CYS A 37 4.36 14.96 -12.77
CA CYS A 37 3.43 14.33 -13.69
C CYS A 37 3.34 15.02 -15.07
N ARG A 38 3.77 16.27 -15.23
CA ARG A 38 3.85 16.93 -16.56
C ARG A 38 4.90 16.31 -17.47
N SER A 39 5.97 15.76 -16.92
CA SER A 39 7.06 15.12 -17.68
C SER A 39 6.99 13.60 -17.70
N LEU A 40 6.05 12.98 -16.96
CA LEU A 40 5.86 11.53 -16.93
C LEU A 40 4.81 11.05 -17.92
N PHE A 41 5.04 9.88 -18.52
CA PHE A 41 4.01 9.15 -19.25
C PHE A 41 2.86 8.75 -18.32
N GLU A 42 1.63 8.73 -18.84
CA GLU A 42 0.41 8.38 -18.08
C GLU A 42 0.56 7.07 -17.30
N LYS A 43 1.15 6.05 -17.93
CA LYS A 43 1.40 4.73 -17.34
C LYS A 43 2.26 4.74 -16.07
N HIS A 44 3.03 5.80 -15.80
CA HIS A 44 3.90 5.91 -14.63
C HIS A 44 3.33 6.80 -13.53
N LYS A 45 2.27 7.59 -13.82
CA LYS A 45 1.73 8.55 -12.85
C LYS A 45 1.16 7.86 -11.61
N LEU A 46 0.45 6.74 -11.79
CA LEU A 46 -0.09 5.96 -10.67
C LEU A 46 1.02 5.39 -9.78
N HIS A 47 2.09 4.88 -10.40
CA HIS A 47 3.22 4.32 -9.66
C HIS A 47 3.95 5.41 -8.87
N PHE A 48 4.16 6.58 -9.48
CA PHE A 48 4.73 7.73 -8.78
C PHE A 48 3.83 8.24 -7.64
N ALA A 49 2.52 8.31 -7.86
CA ALA A 49 1.55 8.67 -6.81
C ALA A 49 1.64 7.70 -5.62
N PHE A 50 1.68 6.39 -5.90
CA PHE A 50 1.84 5.37 -4.87
C PHE A 50 3.12 5.56 -4.05
N LEU A 51 4.27 5.76 -4.70
CA LEU A 51 5.56 5.97 -4.00
C LEU A 51 5.56 7.26 -3.17
N LEU A 52 4.95 8.33 -3.67
CA LEU A 52 4.81 9.58 -2.92
C LEU A 52 3.96 9.39 -1.66
N CYS A 53 2.80 8.73 -1.80
CA CYS A 53 1.92 8.43 -0.67
C CYS A 53 2.60 7.54 0.37
N VAL A 54 3.27 6.46 -0.05
CA VAL A 54 4.01 5.60 0.88
C VAL A 54 5.08 6.39 1.63
N ARG A 55 5.84 7.24 0.93
CA ARG A 55 6.89 8.03 1.57
C ARG A 55 6.35 8.98 2.65
N ILE A 56 5.22 9.64 2.39
CA ILE A 56 4.56 10.52 3.36
C ILE A 56 4.07 9.70 4.56
N LEU A 57 3.37 8.59 4.32
CA LEU A 57 2.82 7.75 5.38
C LEU A 57 3.91 7.06 6.22
N MET A 58 5.06 6.74 5.64
CA MET A 58 6.23 6.25 6.38
C MET A 58 6.83 7.33 7.28
N ASP A 59 6.90 8.59 6.82
CA ASP A 59 7.39 9.72 7.61
C ASP A 59 6.46 10.03 8.79
N GLU A 60 5.14 9.85 8.59
CA GLU A 60 4.12 9.91 9.65
C GLU A 60 4.14 8.71 10.61
N GLY A 61 4.96 7.68 10.35
CA GLY A 61 5.01 6.45 11.14
C GLY A 61 3.79 5.54 11.00
N ARG A 62 2.97 5.74 9.95
CA ARG A 62 1.75 4.96 9.69
C ARG A 62 2.01 3.71 8.86
N ILE A 63 3.13 3.66 8.14
CA ILE A 63 3.62 2.48 7.43
C ILE A 63 4.95 2.09 8.05
N ASP A 64 5.05 0.84 8.51
CA ASP A 64 6.31 0.30 8.99
C ASP A 64 7.25 -0.01 7.81
N GLY A 65 8.52 0.35 7.97
CA GLY A 65 9.52 0.19 6.91
C GLY A 65 9.86 -1.27 6.62
N HIS A 66 9.77 -2.15 7.62
CA HIS A 66 9.99 -3.57 7.45
C HIS A 66 8.79 -4.23 6.75
N GLU A 67 7.55 -3.88 7.14
CA GLU A 67 6.34 -4.29 6.40
C GLU A 67 6.39 -3.87 4.93
N TYR A 68 6.78 -2.62 4.65
CA TYR A 68 6.92 -2.13 3.29
C TYR A 68 8.01 -2.86 2.50
N HIS A 69 9.14 -3.18 3.12
CA HIS A 69 10.20 -3.96 2.48
C HIS A 69 9.72 -5.37 2.12
N VAL A 70 9.02 -6.07 3.03
CA VAL A 70 8.42 -7.38 2.77
C VAL A 70 7.40 -7.29 1.63
N PHE A 71 6.58 -6.23 1.57
CA PHE A 71 5.65 -6.01 0.47
C PHE A 71 6.34 -5.86 -0.90
N LEU A 72 7.49 -5.18 -0.97
CA LEU A 72 8.20 -4.92 -2.22
C LEU A 72 9.05 -6.10 -2.70
N ALA A 73 9.84 -6.67 -1.79
CA ALA A 73 10.87 -7.66 -2.12
C ALA A 73 10.44 -9.10 -1.79
N GLY A 74 9.36 -9.28 -1.04
CA GLY A 74 9.02 -10.54 -0.41
C GLY A 74 10.04 -10.93 0.66
N GLY A 75 10.22 -12.23 0.81
CA GLY A 75 11.14 -12.80 1.79
C GLY A 75 11.25 -14.31 1.65
N ALA A 76 11.82 -14.94 2.68
CA ALA A 76 11.79 -16.38 2.84
C ALA A 76 10.81 -16.73 3.97
N PRO A 77 9.98 -17.77 3.81
CA PRO A 77 9.06 -18.16 4.86
C PRO A 77 9.82 -18.54 6.13
N PRO A 78 9.37 -18.11 7.32
CA PRO A 78 10.00 -18.48 8.59
C PRO A 78 9.95 -19.99 8.83
N GLN A 79 8.86 -20.62 8.38
CA GLN A 79 8.63 -22.04 8.47
C GLN A 79 7.92 -22.54 7.21
N GLU A 80 8.37 -23.67 6.66
CA GLU A 80 7.66 -24.32 5.57
C GLU A 80 6.57 -25.26 6.13
N LYS A 81 5.32 -25.01 5.74
CA LYS A 81 4.12 -25.80 6.05
C LYS A 81 3.61 -26.48 4.77
N PRO A 82 3.09 -27.72 4.87
CA PRO A 82 2.55 -28.42 3.71
C PRO A 82 1.37 -27.66 3.12
N LYS A 83 1.28 -27.63 1.79
CA LYS A 83 0.14 -27.02 1.09
C LYS A 83 -1.14 -27.79 1.42
N PRO A 84 -2.25 -27.12 1.77
CA PRO A 84 -3.54 -27.79 1.90
C PRO A 84 -3.97 -28.41 0.56
N ASP A 85 -4.80 -29.44 0.61
CA ASP A 85 -5.34 -30.12 -0.58
C ASP A 85 -6.44 -29.26 -1.25
N ALA A 86 -6.00 -28.14 -1.83
CA ALA A 86 -6.83 -27.18 -2.53
C ALA A 86 -6.32 -27.02 -3.96
N LEU A 87 -7.19 -27.29 -4.93
CA LEU A 87 -6.90 -27.18 -6.37
C LEU A 87 -6.71 -25.72 -6.81
N TRP A 88 -7.46 -24.79 -6.22
CA TRP A 88 -7.40 -23.36 -6.57
C TRP A 88 -6.10 -22.68 -6.08
N LEU A 89 -5.48 -23.24 -5.03
CA LEU A 89 -4.29 -22.66 -4.43
C LEU A 89 -3.02 -23.23 -5.05
N SER A 90 -2.26 -22.43 -5.80
CA SER A 90 -0.98 -22.88 -6.35
C SER A 90 0.11 -23.03 -5.27
N ALA A 91 1.11 -23.88 -5.50
CA ALA A 91 2.25 -24.01 -4.59
C ALA A 91 3.05 -22.70 -4.45
N ARG A 92 3.06 -21.87 -5.50
CA ARG A 92 3.67 -20.53 -5.45
C ARG A 92 2.89 -19.61 -4.51
N ALA A 93 1.58 -19.49 -4.69
CA ALA A 93 0.74 -18.65 -3.83
C ALA A 93 0.82 -19.10 -2.36
N TRP A 94 0.89 -20.41 -2.11
CA TRP A 94 1.09 -20.94 -0.77
C TRP A 94 2.42 -20.52 -0.14
N LYS A 95 3.50 -20.42 -0.93
CA LYS A 95 4.78 -19.89 -0.44
C LYS A 95 4.67 -18.40 -0.09
N GLU A 96 4.00 -17.60 -0.91
CA GLU A 96 3.78 -16.16 -0.62
C GLU A 96 2.99 -15.95 0.69
N ILE A 97 1.98 -16.79 0.94
CA ILE A 97 1.22 -16.79 2.20
C ILE A 97 2.14 -17.08 3.40
N GLN A 98 3.02 -18.06 3.29
CA GLN A 98 3.97 -18.40 4.36
C GLN A 98 5.04 -17.31 4.55
N ILE A 99 5.43 -16.60 3.50
CA ILE A 99 6.32 -15.43 3.60
C ILE A 99 5.66 -14.33 4.44
N LEU A 100 4.34 -14.16 4.32
CA LEU A 100 3.62 -13.14 5.09
C LEU A 100 3.65 -13.41 6.60
N GLU A 101 3.83 -14.65 7.06
CA GLU A 101 4.00 -14.97 8.50
C GLU A 101 5.23 -14.31 9.15
N ILE A 102 6.15 -13.72 8.36
CA ILE A 102 7.21 -12.83 8.87
C ILE A 102 6.61 -11.64 9.64
N LEU A 103 5.44 -11.17 9.22
CA LEU A 103 4.76 -10.03 9.80
C LEU A 103 3.86 -10.50 10.96
N PRO A 104 3.91 -9.84 12.14
CA PRO A 104 3.14 -10.27 13.31
C PRO A 104 1.63 -10.40 13.07
N VAL A 105 1.08 -9.52 12.22
CA VAL A 105 -0.35 -9.49 11.86
C VAL A 105 -0.80 -10.76 11.12
N PHE A 106 0.12 -11.44 10.42
CA PHE A 106 -0.19 -12.60 9.58
C PHE A 106 0.39 -13.90 10.13
N LYS A 107 0.89 -13.92 11.36
CA LYS A 107 1.62 -15.06 11.93
C LYS A 107 0.83 -16.37 11.96
N GLU A 108 -0.50 -16.29 12.10
CA GLU A 108 -1.39 -17.45 12.18
C GLU A 108 -2.07 -17.75 10.83
N TRP A 109 -1.69 -17.05 9.76
CA TRP A 109 -2.46 -17.07 8.52
C TRP A 109 -2.33 -18.39 7.75
N ALA A 110 -1.16 -19.05 7.76
CA ALA A 110 -1.03 -20.35 7.12
C ALA A 110 -1.68 -21.50 7.94
N GLU A 111 -2.09 -21.24 9.19
CA GLU A 111 -2.90 -22.17 9.99
C GLU A 111 -4.39 -21.93 9.78
N ALA A 112 -4.81 -20.67 9.69
CA ALA A 112 -6.21 -20.29 9.47
C ALA A 112 -6.75 -20.70 8.08
N ILE A 113 -5.92 -20.64 7.04
CA ILE A 113 -6.37 -20.92 5.66
C ILE A 113 -6.89 -22.36 5.48
N PRO A 114 -6.18 -23.42 5.91
CA PRO A 114 -6.70 -24.78 5.88
C PRO A 114 -8.02 -24.96 6.64
N GLU A 115 -8.19 -24.30 7.79
CA GLU A 115 -9.41 -24.39 8.61
C GLU A 115 -10.63 -23.74 7.92
N GLN A 116 -10.40 -22.65 7.19
CA GLN A 116 -11.45 -21.87 6.53
C GLN A 116 -11.33 -21.90 5.00
N ILE A 117 -10.87 -23.02 4.44
CA ILE A 117 -10.48 -23.12 3.02
C ILE A 117 -11.60 -22.70 2.05
N ASN A 118 -12.86 -23.00 2.39
CA ASN A 118 -14.02 -22.64 1.58
C ASN A 118 -14.27 -21.12 1.55
N GLN A 119 -14.02 -20.42 2.66
CA GLN A 119 -14.20 -18.96 2.72
C GLN A 119 -13.13 -18.25 1.90
N TYR A 120 -11.87 -18.70 2.04
CA TYR A 120 -10.76 -18.18 1.23
C TYR A 120 -10.93 -18.51 -0.25
N GLN A 121 -11.53 -19.66 -0.59
CA GLN A 121 -11.86 -19.97 -1.98
C GLN A 121 -12.93 -19.01 -2.53
N GLN A 122 -14.00 -18.73 -1.78
CA GLN A 122 -15.01 -17.76 -2.19
C GLN A 122 -14.42 -16.35 -2.38
N LEU A 123 -13.48 -15.96 -1.51
CA LEU A 123 -12.74 -14.71 -1.65
C LEU A 123 -11.89 -14.71 -2.93
N PHE A 124 -11.18 -15.80 -3.21
CA PHE A 124 -10.34 -15.96 -4.40
C PHE A 124 -11.16 -15.93 -5.70
N ASP A 125 -12.33 -16.58 -5.71
CA ASP A 125 -13.23 -16.66 -6.86
C ASP A 125 -14.07 -15.37 -7.06
N SER A 126 -14.02 -14.42 -6.13
CA SER A 126 -14.77 -13.16 -6.20
C SER A 126 -14.25 -12.24 -7.30
N LEU A 127 -15.17 -11.55 -7.98
CA LEU A 127 -14.85 -10.50 -8.95
C LEU A 127 -14.35 -9.21 -8.27
N GLU A 128 -14.68 -9.00 -6.99
CA GLU A 128 -14.34 -7.79 -6.24
C GLU A 128 -13.75 -8.15 -4.85
N PRO A 129 -12.61 -8.86 -4.79
CA PRO A 129 -12.06 -9.36 -3.53
C PRO A 129 -11.67 -8.23 -2.56
N HIS A 130 -11.27 -7.07 -3.08
CA HIS A 130 -10.92 -5.88 -2.29
C HIS A 130 -12.11 -5.26 -1.53
N LYS A 131 -13.36 -5.60 -1.90
CA LYS A 131 -14.57 -5.17 -1.18
C LYS A 131 -15.04 -6.16 -0.13
N TYR A 132 -14.44 -7.36 -0.10
CA TYR A 132 -14.83 -8.45 0.77
C TYR A 132 -14.25 -8.20 2.18
N LEU A 133 -14.85 -7.25 2.92
CA LEU A 133 -14.39 -6.77 4.22
C LEU A 133 -14.85 -7.67 5.40
N THR A 134 -14.80 -8.99 5.26
CA THR A 134 -15.25 -9.91 6.33
C THR A 134 -14.12 -10.60 7.11
N CYS A 135 -12.88 -10.55 6.65
CA CYS A 135 -11.75 -11.03 7.46
C CYS A 135 -11.20 -9.87 8.30
N THR A 136 -11.72 -9.74 9.52
CA THR A 136 -11.06 -8.97 10.57
C THR A 136 -9.77 -9.71 10.94
N PHE A 137 -8.62 -9.04 10.78
CA PHE A 137 -7.32 -9.50 11.26
C PHE A 137 -7.22 -9.36 12.78
#